data_AF-A0A9E5NKY1-F1
#
_entry.id   AF-A0A9E5NKY1-F1
#
_cell.length_a   1.000
_cell.length_b   1.000
_cell.length_c   1.000
_cell.angle_alpha   90.00
_cell.angle_beta   90.00
_cell.angle_gamma   90.00
#
_symmetry.space_group_name_H-M   'P 1'
#
loop_
_entity.id
_entity.type
_entity.pdbx_description
1 polymer ?
#
loop_
_entity_poly.entity_id
_entity_poly.type
_entity_poly.pdbx_seq_one_letter_code
_entity_poly.pdbx_strand_id
1 'polypeptide(L)'
;MSERDTHPKQRAAAAVRLGAVALVLSTILALAMGPIFSMGAQPAASPRSEHARGLASETPHVEHGMGFVPSDPTRYPVVPVPAPIASITELPTAVDLTESSSMLAGQPSAAGIPPVGHQGLTNTCVGWATSYYYKTYQEWLEHGWALVNGYPSYDHIFSPSYVYNQITGDPPLNPGDPGCDDGAKIGDALELIVTSGDVPMSVFPWYPFDCEIQPDTTQKNAAATYVGIDYGAFFINQGPPEDPELNNDLTPLKQWLADDDPFVIGFPVYDEFYFYGDSPYTCNAPIGPPGDPTSFHGLHAVAVVGYDDYFGGGAFKIVNSWGTSWGCDGYAWLSYEFVNKYAWEAWWMTSNRRPWIDPQVHDRYSPQVGALIEMDLTPYENDREESGPALKWYVDGEDNCTVLAEGSANDVLYFYPNPSNYSGYDEITLILSDSEGAQDSQQVTLGWFDMPITYHLPLALRE
;
A
#
# COMPACT_ATOMS: atom_id res chain seq x y z
N MET A 1 -9.50 60.06 -21.40
CA MET A 1 -8.07 59.87 -21.08
C MET A 1 -7.99 58.58 -20.30
N SER A 2 -7.76 57.46 -21.00
CA SER A 2 -6.44 56.80 -21.19
C SER A 2 -6.08 56.02 -19.92
N GLU A 3 -5.77 54.73 -19.87
CA GLU A 3 -5.52 53.61 -20.80
C GLU A 3 -5.68 52.34 -19.91
N ARG A 4 -6.49 51.34 -20.28
CA ARG A 4 -6.07 50.02 -20.83
C ARG A 4 -4.62 49.62 -20.56
N ASP A 5 -4.45 48.64 -19.68
CA ASP A 5 -3.30 47.73 -19.71
C ASP A 5 -3.79 46.29 -19.89
N THR A 6 -3.39 45.72 -21.02
CA THR A 6 -3.60 44.33 -21.45
C THR A 6 -2.26 43.61 -21.36
N HIS A 7 -2.16 42.57 -20.53
CA HIS A 7 -1.02 41.65 -20.55
C HIS A 7 -1.22 40.56 -21.61
N PRO A 8 -0.29 40.39 -22.59
CA PRO A 8 -0.35 39.28 -23.52
C PRO A 8 0.42 38.06 -23.00
N LYS A 9 -0.22 36.89 -23.13
CA LYS A 9 0.38 35.55 -23.05
C LYS A 9 1.45 35.39 -24.14
N GLN A 10 2.69 35.05 -23.78
CA GLN A 10 3.72 34.63 -24.73
C GLN A 10 3.76 33.10 -24.84
N ARG A 11 3.41 32.59 -26.02
CA ARG A 11 3.72 31.24 -26.51
C ARG A 11 5.16 31.23 -27.03
N ALA A 12 5.96 30.26 -26.59
CA ALA A 12 7.26 29.96 -27.19
C ALA A 12 7.12 28.75 -28.13
N ALA A 13 7.47 28.96 -29.40
CA ALA A 13 7.49 27.94 -30.44
C ALA A 13 8.90 27.34 -30.60
N ALA A 14 8.88 26.04 -30.92
CA ALA A 14 9.91 25.18 -31.51
C ALA A 14 11.24 25.80 -31.98
N ALA A 15 12.34 25.17 -31.55
CA ALA A 15 13.62 25.18 -32.26
C ALA A 15 14.09 23.73 -32.49
N VAL A 16 13.87 23.25 -33.72
CA VAL A 16 14.49 22.05 -34.30
C VAL A 16 15.98 22.34 -34.53
N ARG A 17 16.87 21.47 -34.04
CA ARG A 17 18.26 21.40 -34.55
C ARG A 17 18.58 19.97 -34.97
N LEU A 18 18.77 19.82 -36.29
CA LEU A 18 19.44 18.68 -36.90
C LEU A 18 20.91 18.64 -36.43
N GLY A 19 21.35 17.47 -35.99
CA GLY A 19 22.76 17.10 -35.86
C GLY A 19 22.88 15.61 -36.20
N ALA A 20 23.60 15.32 -37.27
CA ALA A 20 23.61 14.04 -37.96
C ALA A 20 24.87 13.21 -37.63
N VAL A 21 24.72 11.89 -37.77
CA VAL A 21 25.72 10.85 -38.11
C VAL A 21 26.72 10.39 -37.02
N ALA A 22 26.55 9.14 -36.58
CA ALA A 22 27.55 8.08 -36.74
C ALA A 22 26.91 6.70 -36.49
N LEU A 23 26.55 6.02 -37.57
CA LEU A 23 26.13 4.61 -37.59
C LEU A 23 27.40 3.76 -37.73
N VAL A 24 27.73 2.93 -36.75
CA VAL A 24 28.79 1.91 -36.88
C VAL A 24 28.13 0.58 -37.21
N LEU A 25 28.29 0.15 -38.47
CA LEU A 25 28.06 -1.22 -38.90
C LEU A 25 29.15 -2.13 -38.33
N SER A 26 28.75 -3.26 -37.77
CA SER A 26 29.60 -4.44 -37.70
C SER A 26 28.81 -5.68 -38.12
N THR A 27 29.31 -6.31 -39.18
CA THR A 27 28.77 -7.45 -39.92
C THR A 27 29.09 -8.79 -39.24
N ILE A 28 28.03 -9.59 -39.06
CA ILE A 28 27.86 -11.05 -39.26
C ILE A 28 29.13 -11.93 -39.27
N LEU A 29 29.15 -12.95 -38.40
CA LEU A 29 29.64 -14.28 -38.77
C LEU A 29 28.71 -15.37 -38.19
N ALA A 30 27.99 -16.04 -39.09
CA ALA A 30 27.23 -17.25 -38.80
C ALA A 30 28.14 -18.48 -38.97
N LEU A 31 28.14 -19.37 -37.99
CA LEU A 31 28.61 -20.75 -38.15
C LEU A 31 27.56 -21.68 -37.55
N ALA A 32 26.89 -22.39 -38.46
CA ALA A 32 25.95 -23.45 -38.17
C ALA A 32 26.70 -24.73 -37.78
N MET A 33 26.32 -25.34 -36.66
CA MET A 33 26.49 -26.78 -36.43
C MET A 33 25.23 -27.30 -35.72
N GLY A 34 24.60 -28.30 -36.34
CA GLY A 34 23.31 -28.88 -35.94
C GLY A 34 23.38 -29.78 -34.70
N PRO A 35 22.24 -30.34 -34.28
CA PRO A 35 22.10 -31.05 -33.02
C PRO A 35 22.62 -32.48 -33.13
N ILE A 36 23.45 -32.90 -32.18
CA ILE A 36 23.79 -34.31 -31.97
C ILE A 36 22.81 -34.88 -30.95
N PHE A 37 21.98 -35.81 -31.41
CA PHE A 37 21.25 -36.75 -30.57
C PHE A 37 22.23 -37.57 -29.72
N SER A 38 21.98 -37.65 -28.41
CA SER A 38 22.51 -38.74 -27.58
C SER A 38 21.39 -39.28 -26.70
N MET A 39 20.88 -40.46 -27.09
CA MET A 39 20.13 -41.36 -26.22
C MET A 39 21.13 -42.03 -25.27
N GLY A 40 20.85 -42.06 -23.98
CA GLY A 40 21.74 -42.77 -23.05
C GLY A 40 21.27 -42.79 -21.59
N ALA A 41 20.46 -43.79 -21.28
CA ALA A 41 20.38 -44.51 -19.99
C ALA A 41 19.93 -43.76 -18.72
N GLN A 42 18.74 -44.13 -18.26
CA GLN A 42 18.38 -44.16 -16.84
C GLN A 42 19.38 -45.02 -16.04
N PRO A 43 19.75 -44.65 -14.81
CA PRO A 43 20.16 -45.61 -13.81
C PRO A 43 18.95 -46.05 -12.97
N ALA A 44 18.86 -47.37 -12.83
CA ALA A 44 17.86 -48.09 -12.07
C ALA A 44 17.95 -47.82 -10.55
N ALA A 45 16.80 -47.93 -9.90
CA ALA A 45 16.68 -48.09 -8.46
C ALA A 45 17.25 -49.44 -7.99
N SER A 46 18.03 -49.44 -6.90
CA SER A 46 18.13 -50.47 -5.84
C SER A 46 19.34 -50.20 -4.90
N PRO A 47 19.44 -50.71 -3.65
CA PRO A 47 18.44 -51.22 -2.71
C PRO A 47 18.43 -50.44 -1.37
N ARG A 48 17.38 -50.64 -0.57
CA ARG A 48 17.38 -50.36 0.88
C ARG A 48 18.60 -50.99 1.56
N SER A 49 19.33 -50.20 2.34
CA SER A 49 20.14 -50.72 3.47
C SER A 49 19.54 -50.22 4.78
N GLU A 50 18.86 -51.12 5.49
CA GLU A 50 18.71 -50.99 6.93
C GLU A 50 20.10 -51.12 7.57
N HIS A 51 20.43 -50.18 8.45
CA HIS A 51 21.38 -50.21 9.57
C HIS A 51 22.32 -49.01 9.61
N ALA A 52 21.81 -47.91 10.16
CA ALA A 52 22.57 -47.00 11.03
C ALA A 52 21.58 -46.27 11.95
N ARG A 53 21.20 -46.92 13.06
CA ARG A 53 20.69 -46.22 14.23
C ARG A 53 21.88 -45.50 14.86
N GLY A 54 21.87 -44.17 14.88
CA GLY A 54 22.80 -43.37 15.66
C GLY A 54 23.15 -42.06 14.99
N LEU A 55 22.84 -40.97 15.69
CA LEU A 55 23.09 -39.56 15.40
C LEU A 55 22.02 -38.92 14.49
N ALA A 56 21.04 -38.30 15.16
CA ALA A 56 20.25 -37.25 14.56
C ALA A 56 21.21 -36.18 14.02
N SER A 57 21.23 -36.03 12.71
CA SER A 57 21.83 -34.89 12.03
C SER A 57 20.91 -33.71 12.29
N GLU A 58 21.24 -32.86 13.26
CA GLU A 58 20.70 -31.50 13.35
C GLU A 58 21.01 -30.82 12.02
N THR A 59 19.98 -30.63 11.19
CA THR A 59 20.02 -29.61 10.15
C THR A 59 20.24 -28.27 10.86
N PRO A 60 21.24 -27.46 10.49
CA PRO A 60 21.43 -26.17 11.15
C PRO A 60 20.17 -25.33 10.93
N HIS A 61 19.47 -25.02 12.02
CA HIS A 61 18.35 -24.08 11.99
C HIS A 61 18.89 -22.72 11.53
N VAL A 62 18.17 -22.07 10.61
CA VAL A 62 18.52 -20.73 10.15
C VAL A 62 18.14 -19.78 11.28
N GLU A 63 19.13 -19.12 11.89
CA GLU A 63 18.85 -18.08 12.88
C GLU A 63 18.06 -16.93 12.25
N HIS A 64 17.16 -16.34 13.02
CA HIS A 64 16.27 -15.28 12.57
C HIS A 64 16.47 -14.01 13.40
N GLY A 65 16.71 -12.87 12.75
CA GLY A 65 16.80 -11.58 13.42
C GLY A 65 15.45 -11.12 13.98
N MET A 66 15.48 -10.47 15.15
CA MET A 66 14.30 -10.00 15.90
C MET A 66 14.67 -8.69 16.59
N GLY A 67 13.86 -7.64 16.43
CA GLY A 67 14.25 -6.31 16.90
C GLY A 67 13.10 -5.40 17.25
N PHE A 68 11.96 -5.96 17.64
CA PHE A 68 10.89 -5.14 18.17
C PHE A 68 11.23 -4.71 19.60
N VAL A 69 11.35 -3.41 19.80
CA VAL A 69 11.45 -2.78 21.11
C VAL A 69 10.08 -2.22 21.47
N PRO A 70 9.52 -2.57 22.64
CA PRO A 70 8.22 -2.05 23.05
C PRO A 70 8.21 -0.53 23.21
N SER A 71 7.13 0.07 22.76
CA SER A 71 6.82 1.49 22.84
C SER A 71 6.39 1.89 24.25
N ASP A 72 6.75 3.11 24.66
CA ASP A 72 6.26 3.68 25.93
C ASP A 72 4.79 4.14 25.74
N PRO A 73 3.81 3.55 26.45
CA PRO A 73 2.40 3.93 26.31
C PRO A 73 2.10 5.37 26.78
N THR A 74 3.03 6.02 27.48
CA THR A 74 2.89 7.43 27.87
C THR A 74 3.35 8.40 26.78
N ARG A 75 4.15 7.93 25.82
CA ARG A 75 4.63 8.74 24.68
C ARG A 75 3.62 8.82 23.55
N TYR A 76 2.84 7.76 23.35
CA TYR A 76 1.90 7.65 22.25
C TYR A 76 0.49 7.43 22.79
N PRO A 77 -0.47 8.33 22.52
CA PRO A 77 -1.86 8.06 22.85
C PRO A 77 -2.36 6.86 22.04
N VAL A 78 -3.14 5.98 22.68
CA VAL A 78 -4.02 5.05 21.96
C VAL A 78 -5.12 5.91 21.34
N VAL A 79 -4.95 6.25 20.08
CA VAL A 79 -5.90 7.09 19.34
C VAL A 79 -7.02 6.17 18.84
N PRO A 80 -8.30 6.56 19.03
CA PRO A 80 -9.39 5.83 18.40
C PRO A 80 -9.09 5.70 16.91
N VAL A 81 -9.34 4.52 16.35
CA VAL A 81 -9.29 4.33 14.91
C VAL A 81 -10.09 5.46 14.26
N PRO A 82 -9.56 6.13 13.22
CA PRO A 82 -10.34 7.04 12.39
C PRO A 82 -11.70 6.40 12.11
N ALA A 83 -12.78 7.19 12.22
CA ALA A 83 -14.13 6.64 12.17
C ALA A 83 -14.27 5.72 10.94
N PRO A 84 -14.80 4.49 11.09
CA PRO A 84 -14.92 3.57 9.97
C PRO A 84 -15.70 4.26 8.84
N ILE A 85 -15.37 3.95 7.58
CA ILE A 85 -16.16 4.42 6.45
C ILE A 85 -17.62 4.09 6.75
N ALA A 86 -18.49 5.10 6.70
CA ALA A 86 -19.90 5.02 7.09
C ALA A 86 -20.70 3.94 6.32
N SER A 87 -20.10 3.29 5.32
CA SER A 87 -20.66 2.25 4.47
C SER A 87 -20.56 0.83 5.04
N ILE A 88 -19.69 0.52 6.01
CA ILE A 88 -19.55 -0.84 6.56
C ILE A 88 -20.57 -1.07 7.69
N THR A 89 -21.72 -1.67 7.34
CA THR A 89 -22.75 -2.06 8.33
C THR A 89 -22.47 -3.40 9.00
N GLU A 90 -21.81 -4.32 8.29
CA GLU A 90 -21.32 -5.61 8.80
C GLU A 90 -19.94 -5.89 8.20
N LEU A 91 -19.00 -6.38 9.02
CA LEU A 91 -17.66 -6.74 8.55
C LEU A 91 -17.69 -8.00 7.69
N PRO A 92 -16.89 -8.06 6.61
CA PRO A 92 -16.71 -9.30 5.87
C PRO A 92 -16.14 -10.39 6.79
N THR A 93 -16.44 -11.65 6.51
CA THR A 93 -15.94 -12.79 7.31
C THR A 93 -14.49 -13.13 7.01
N ALA A 94 -13.95 -12.69 5.88
CA ALA A 94 -12.55 -12.80 5.54
C ALA A 94 -12.11 -11.62 4.65
N VAL A 95 -10.87 -11.19 4.82
CA VAL A 95 -10.17 -10.18 4.03
C VAL A 95 -8.77 -10.70 3.75
N ASP A 96 -8.30 -10.55 2.51
CA ASP A 96 -6.92 -10.87 2.14
C ASP A 96 -6.39 -9.80 1.19
N LEU A 97 -5.54 -8.91 1.69
CA LEU A 97 -4.96 -7.81 0.92
C LEU A 97 -3.87 -8.27 -0.06
N THR A 98 -3.51 -9.55 -0.01
CA THR A 98 -2.57 -10.16 -0.98
C THR A 98 -3.27 -10.74 -2.20
N GLU A 99 -4.60 -10.86 -2.16
CA GLU A 99 -5.42 -11.40 -3.24
C GLU A 99 -6.25 -10.29 -3.88
N SER A 100 -6.51 -10.40 -5.18
CA SER A 100 -7.07 -9.32 -6.01
C SER A 100 -8.57 -9.06 -5.83
N SER A 101 -9.12 -9.29 -4.63
CA SER A 101 -10.55 -9.25 -4.35
C SER A 101 -10.97 -8.10 -3.44
N SER A 102 -10.48 -6.88 -3.68
CA SER A 102 -11.09 -5.70 -3.03
C SER A 102 -12.56 -5.57 -3.50
N MET A 103 -13.44 -5.35 -2.53
CA MET A 103 -14.90 -5.25 -2.68
C MET A 103 -15.36 -3.81 -2.97
N LEU A 104 -14.44 -2.83 -2.97
CA LEU A 104 -14.76 -1.42 -3.23
C LEU A 104 -14.78 -1.16 -4.74
N ALA A 105 -15.96 -0.80 -5.25
CA ALA A 105 -16.16 -0.47 -6.66
C ALA A 105 -15.29 0.74 -7.03
N GLY A 106 -14.37 0.56 -7.98
CA GLY A 106 -13.51 1.62 -8.51
C GLY A 106 -12.07 1.64 -7.99
N GLN A 107 -11.73 0.88 -6.95
CA GLN A 107 -10.35 0.77 -6.45
C GLN A 107 -9.60 -0.40 -7.12
N PRO A 108 -8.28 -0.29 -7.35
CA PRO A 108 -7.50 -1.35 -8.00
C PRO A 108 -7.56 -2.65 -7.20
N SER A 109 -7.73 -3.76 -7.91
CA SER A 109 -7.76 -5.12 -7.36
C SER A 109 -6.46 -5.44 -6.62
N ALA A 110 -6.55 -5.80 -5.33
CA ALA A 110 -5.42 -6.01 -4.42
C ALA A 110 -4.27 -6.92 -4.96
N ALA A 111 -3.09 -6.30 -5.08
CA ALA A 111 -1.77 -6.97 -5.17
C ALA A 111 -0.64 -5.91 -4.95
N GLY A 112 -0.80 -5.03 -3.96
CA GLY A 112 0.19 -3.97 -3.63
C GLY A 112 1.24 -4.36 -2.61
N ILE A 113 1.10 -5.51 -1.94
CA ILE A 113 2.06 -5.97 -0.93
C ILE A 113 3.34 -6.40 -1.67
N PRO A 114 4.53 -5.89 -1.30
CA PRO A 114 5.77 -6.26 -1.97
C PRO A 114 6.13 -7.73 -1.73
N PRO A 115 7.06 -8.30 -2.54
CA PRO A 115 7.52 -9.67 -2.37
C PRO A 115 8.03 -9.91 -0.95
N VAL A 116 7.90 -11.14 -0.46
CA VAL A 116 8.41 -11.49 0.88
C VAL A 116 9.90 -11.14 1.01
N GLY A 117 10.15 -10.23 1.95
CA GLY A 117 11.46 -9.73 2.33
C GLY A 117 12.25 -10.68 3.22
N HIS A 118 13.54 -10.40 3.34
CA HIS A 118 14.46 -11.17 4.19
C HIS A 118 15.39 -10.22 4.93
N GLN A 119 15.10 -9.98 6.21
CA GLN A 119 15.89 -9.08 7.06
C GLN A 119 17.25 -9.67 7.42
N GLY A 120 17.43 -10.99 7.35
CA GLY A 120 18.68 -11.63 7.75
C GLY A 120 18.76 -11.83 9.26
N LEU A 121 19.98 -11.71 9.77
CA LEU A 121 20.29 -11.89 11.19
C LEU A 121 20.19 -10.59 11.98
N THR A 122 19.80 -9.48 11.35
CA THR A 122 19.71 -8.17 12.01
C THR A 122 18.36 -7.91 12.65
N ASN A 123 18.35 -7.04 13.66
CA ASN A 123 17.18 -6.72 14.47
C ASN A 123 16.33 -5.62 13.81
N THR A 124 16.08 -5.75 12.51
CA THR A 124 15.49 -4.70 11.66
C THR A 124 14.01 -4.91 11.36
N CYS A 125 13.33 -5.84 12.04
CA CYS A 125 11.95 -6.25 11.73
C CYS A 125 10.96 -5.09 11.69
N VAL A 126 11.15 -4.06 12.53
CA VAL A 126 10.30 -2.87 12.54
C VAL A 126 10.38 -2.11 11.22
N GLY A 127 11.58 -1.86 10.69
CA GLY A 127 11.73 -1.19 9.38
C GLY A 127 11.10 -2.00 8.25
N TRP A 128 11.20 -3.34 8.29
CA TRP A 128 10.55 -4.21 7.32
C TRP A 128 9.02 -4.16 7.43
N ALA A 129 8.47 -4.18 8.65
CA ALA A 129 7.03 -4.13 8.84
C ALA A 129 6.43 -2.76 8.45
N THR A 130 7.04 -1.66 8.88
CA THR A 130 6.48 -0.30 8.72
C THR A 130 6.80 0.34 7.37
N SER A 131 8.04 0.24 6.90
CA SER A 131 8.46 0.85 5.62
C SER A 131 8.25 -0.12 4.47
N TYR A 132 8.91 -1.28 4.53
CA TYR A 132 8.91 -2.21 3.39
C TYR A 132 7.50 -2.71 3.08
N TYR A 133 6.76 -3.26 4.05
CA TYR A 133 5.41 -3.77 3.77
C TYR A 133 4.33 -2.70 3.81
N TYR A 134 4.20 -1.99 4.93
CA TYR A 134 3.08 -1.08 5.14
C TYR A 134 3.17 0.15 4.21
N LYS A 135 4.27 0.92 4.25
CA LYS A 135 4.37 2.15 3.44
C LYS A 135 4.36 1.86 1.93
N THR A 136 5.03 0.81 1.46
CA THR A 136 4.94 0.39 0.04
C THR A 136 3.50 0.16 -0.41
N TYR A 137 2.71 -0.55 0.40
CA TYR A 137 1.33 -0.86 0.05
C TYR A 137 0.45 0.40 0.03
N GLN A 138 0.62 1.30 1.00
CA GLN A 138 -0.11 2.56 1.01
C GLN A 138 0.20 3.41 -0.23
N GLU A 139 1.48 3.56 -0.56
CA GLU A 139 1.91 4.33 -1.72
C GLU A 139 1.43 3.72 -3.04
N TRP A 140 1.36 2.39 -3.10
CA TRP A 140 0.70 1.71 -4.21
C TRP A 140 -0.80 2.05 -4.32
N LEU A 141 -1.54 2.10 -3.20
CA LEU A 141 -2.95 2.51 -3.18
C LEU A 141 -3.12 3.97 -3.60
N GLU A 142 -2.34 4.89 -3.01
CA GLU A 142 -2.41 6.33 -3.27
C GLU A 142 -2.12 6.65 -4.75
N HIS A 143 -1.15 5.95 -5.34
CA HIS A 143 -0.72 6.24 -6.70
C HIS A 143 -1.30 5.31 -7.78
N GLY A 144 -1.97 4.21 -7.40
CA GLY A 144 -2.47 3.22 -8.35
C GLY A 144 -1.38 2.70 -9.28
N TRP A 145 -0.16 2.54 -8.78
CA TRP A 145 0.99 2.15 -9.60
C TRP A 145 0.80 0.77 -10.21
N ALA A 146 1.17 0.62 -11.49
CA ALA A 146 1.10 -0.66 -12.16
C ALA A 146 2.06 -1.68 -11.53
N LEU A 147 1.59 -2.91 -11.38
CA LEU A 147 2.38 -4.02 -10.86
C LEU A 147 3.25 -4.62 -11.96
N VAL A 148 4.46 -5.04 -11.58
CA VAL A 148 5.41 -5.76 -12.43
C VAL A 148 5.50 -7.19 -11.91
N ASN A 149 4.98 -8.15 -12.69
CA ASN A 149 4.90 -9.57 -12.29
C ASN A 149 4.12 -9.79 -10.97
N GLY A 150 3.07 -9.01 -10.73
CA GLY A 150 2.22 -9.14 -9.54
C GLY A 150 2.71 -8.39 -8.30
N TYR A 151 3.78 -7.60 -8.42
CA TYR A 151 4.35 -6.83 -7.30
C TYR A 151 4.68 -5.38 -7.68
N PRO A 152 4.77 -4.45 -6.71
CA PRO A 152 5.35 -3.14 -6.94
C PRO A 152 6.76 -3.25 -7.54
N SER A 153 7.11 -2.33 -8.45
CA SER A 153 8.47 -2.24 -8.97
C SER A 153 9.46 -1.82 -7.90
N TYR A 154 10.75 -2.17 -8.05
CA TYR A 154 11.79 -1.79 -7.09
C TYR A 154 11.85 -0.28 -6.79
N ASP A 155 11.54 0.57 -7.78
CA ASP A 155 11.48 2.03 -7.62
C ASP A 155 10.29 2.52 -6.78
N HIS A 156 9.38 1.61 -6.41
CA HIS A 156 8.16 1.84 -5.64
C HIS A 156 8.08 0.93 -4.41
N ILE A 157 9.15 0.21 -4.06
CA ILE A 157 9.26 -0.55 -2.82
C ILE A 157 10.04 0.30 -1.82
N PHE A 158 9.45 0.59 -0.66
CA PHE A 158 10.00 1.47 0.35
C PHE A 158 11.09 0.83 1.19
N SER A 159 12.04 1.66 1.64
CA SER A 159 13.31 1.19 2.18
C SER A 159 13.27 0.93 3.69
N PRO A 160 13.37 -0.34 4.13
CA PRO A 160 13.39 -0.64 5.56
C PRO A 160 14.58 -0.01 6.27
N SER A 161 15.72 0.17 5.60
CA SER A 161 16.90 0.83 6.18
C SER A 161 16.72 2.34 6.33
N TYR A 162 15.93 3.01 5.47
CA TYR A 162 15.76 4.46 5.57
C TYR A 162 15.11 4.83 6.89
N VAL A 163 14.04 4.13 7.26
CA VAL A 163 13.35 4.33 8.54
C VAL A 163 14.18 3.80 9.70
N TYR A 164 14.64 2.54 9.64
CA TYR A 164 15.34 1.89 10.77
C TYR A 164 16.58 2.67 11.20
N ASN A 165 17.47 3.01 10.26
CA ASN A 165 18.76 3.65 10.58
C ASN A 165 18.58 5.01 11.27
N GLN A 166 17.47 5.71 11.03
CA GLN A 166 17.22 7.04 11.59
C GLN A 166 16.62 7.01 13.00
N ILE A 167 16.00 5.90 13.40
CA ILE A 167 15.29 5.77 14.69
C ILE A 167 16.04 4.90 15.70
N THR A 168 17.04 4.13 15.26
CA THR A 168 17.91 3.37 16.16
C THR A 168 18.84 4.31 16.91
N GLY A 169 18.76 4.27 18.23
CA GLY A 169 19.20 5.35 19.11
C GLY A 169 20.63 5.27 19.63
N ASP A 170 21.38 4.19 19.40
CA ASP A 170 22.70 4.05 20.02
C ASP A 170 23.85 4.29 19.02
N PRO A 171 24.79 5.21 19.34
CA PRO A 171 26.10 5.18 18.70
C PRO A 171 26.77 3.84 19.04
N PRO A 172 27.64 3.31 18.16
CA PRO A 172 28.18 1.96 18.26
C PRO A 172 28.65 1.65 19.69
N LEU A 173 28.09 0.58 20.29
CA LEU A 173 28.55 0.11 21.60
C LEU A 173 30.06 -0.18 21.57
N ASN A 174 30.61 -0.51 20.39
CA ASN A 174 32.03 -0.59 20.10
C ASN A 174 32.36 -0.14 18.66
N PRO A 175 33.52 0.52 18.40
CA PRO A 175 33.96 0.80 17.03
C PRO A 175 34.01 -0.48 16.18
N GLY A 176 33.19 -0.56 15.13
CA GLY A 176 33.05 -1.74 14.26
C GLY A 176 31.81 -2.61 14.52
N ASP A 177 30.92 -2.19 15.41
CA ASP A 177 29.56 -2.72 15.53
C ASP A 177 28.71 -2.17 14.38
N PRO A 178 28.05 -3.01 13.56
CA PRO A 178 27.18 -2.55 12.46
C PRO A 178 25.92 -1.81 12.93
N GLY A 179 25.67 -1.72 14.25
CA GLY A 179 24.59 -0.92 14.86
C GLY A 179 23.19 -1.50 14.62
N CYS A 180 23.11 -2.75 14.18
CA CYS A 180 21.85 -3.39 13.77
C CYS A 180 21.24 -4.29 14.86
N ASP A 181 21.71 -4.20 16.10
CA ASP A 181 21.37 -5.13 17.20
C ASP A 181 20.36 -4.54 18.20
N ASP A 182 20.14 -3.22 18.21
CA ASP A 182 19.34 -2.55 19.25
C ASP A 182 17.82 -2.69 19.05
N GLY A 183 17.39 -3.03 17.84
CA GLY A 183 15.99 -3.00 17.46
C GLY A 183 15.42 -1.58 17.37
N ALA A 184 14.11 -1.48 17.19
CA ALA A 184 13.41 -0.21 17.10
C ALA A 184 11.98 -0.31 17.64
N LYS A 185 11.36 0.84 17.90
CA LYS A 185 9.95 0.93 18.30
C LYS A 185 9.08 1.17 17.08
N ILE A 186 7.94 0.49 16.99
CA ILE A 186 6.98 0.70 15.89
C ILE A 186 6.48 2.15 15.89
N GLY A 187 6.20 2.71 17.08
CA GLY A 187 5.78 4.11 17.22
C GLY A 187 6.80 5.12 16.70
N ASP A 188 8.10 4.94 16.98
CA ASP A 188 9.17 5.82 16.46
C ASP A 188 9.26 5.76 14.93
N ALA A 189 9.08 4.56 14.36
CA ALA A 189 9.11 4.36 12.91
C ALA A 189 7.95 5.07 12.20
N LEU A 190 6.73 4.91 12.71
CA LEU A 190 5.54 5.56 12.14
C LEU A 190 5.59 7.08 12.35
N GLU A 191 6.08 7.56 13.50
CA GLU A 191 6.31 8.98 13.75
C GLU A 191 7.26 9.58 12.71
N LEU A 192 8.36 8.90 12.38
CA LEU A 192 9.29 9.35 11.34
C LEU A 192 8.62 9.42 9.97
N ILE A 193 7.86 8.38 9.58
CA ILE A 193 7.18 8.33 8.27
C ILE A 193 6.14 9.44 8.16
N VAL A 194 5.36 9.72 9.20
CA VAL A 194 4.35 10.78 9.19
C VAL A 194 5.00 12.18 9.22
N THR A 195 6.08 12.36 9.99
CA THR A 195 6.70 13.69 10.14
C THR A 195 7.64 14.08 9.00
N SER A 196 8.29 13.09 8.37
CA SER A 196 9.40 13.31 7.44
C SER A 196 9.29 12.49 6.15
N GLY A 197 8.35 11.53 6.09
CA GLY A 197 8.17 10.62 4.96
C GLY A 197 9.22 9.53 4.88
N ASP A 198 9.18 8.81 3.77
CA ASP A 198 10.05 7.66 3.49
C ASP A 198 10.46 7.65 2.00
N VAL A 199 11.36 6.77 1.60
CA VAL A 199 11.83 6.69 0.20
C VAL A 199 11.90 5.25 -0.31
N PRO A 200 11.74 5.06 -1.63
CA PRO A 200 11.95 3.76 -2.24
C PRO A 200 13.41 3.28 -2.11
N MET A 201 13.59 1.97 -2.18
CA MET A 201 14.89 1.28 -2.18
C MET A 201 15.80 1.70 -3.33
N SER A 202 15.26 2.32 -4.37
CA SER A 202 16.03 2.96 -5.46
C SER A 202 16.72 4.26 -5.04
N VAL A 203 16.20 4.93 -4.01
CA VAL A 203 16.75 6.17 -3.45
C VAL A 203 17.62 5.87 -2.24
N PHE A 204 17.18 5.00 -1.33
CA PHE A 204 17.96 4.53 -0.19
C PHE A 204 17.98 3.00 -0.16
N PRO A 205 19.02 2.33 -0.67
CA PRO A 205 19.07 0.86 -0.73
C PRO A 205 18.96 0.15 0.63
N TRP A 206 18.67 -1.15 0.57
CA TRP A 206 18.71 -2.01 1.76
C TRP A 206 20.16 -2.25 2.21
N TYR A 207 20.44 -1.93 3.47
CA TYR A 207 21.73 -2.11 4.13
C TYR A 207 21.60 -3.15 5.25
N PRO A 208 21.71 -4.45 4.93
CA PRO A 208 21.43 -5.53 5.89
C PRO A 208 22.40 -5.64 7.05
N PHE A 209 23.56 -4.97 7.01
CA PHE A 209 24.59 -5.08 8.05
C PHE A 209 25.26 -3.72 8.30
N ASP A 210 24.60 -2.63 7.95
CA ASP A 210 25.13 -1.28 8.14
C ASP A 210 23.98 -0.33 8.45
N CYS A 211 23.63 -0.28 9.73
CA CYS A 211 22.53 0.54 10.23
C CYS A 211 23.01 1.96 10.61
N GLU A 212 24.32 2.25 10.46
CA GLU A 212 24.90 3.56 10.71
C GLU A 212 24.75 4.51 9.51
N ILE A 213 24.56 3.97 8.30
CA ILE A 213 24.36 4.79 7.10
C ILE A 213 23.10 5.65 7.29
N GLN A 214 23.31 6.97 7.36
CA GLN A 214 22.23 7.95 7.44
C GLN A 214 21.88 8.49 6.05
N PRO A 215 20.60 8.76 5.77
CA PRO A 215 20.22 9.42 4.52
C PRO A 215 20.76 10.84 4.44
N ASP A 216 21.20 11.23 3.25
CA ASP A 216 21.67 12.58 2.96
C ASP A 216 20.50 13.57 2.78
N THR A 217 20.84 14.85 2.62
CA THR A 217 19.83 15.91 2.43
C THR A 217 18.95 15.68 1.19
N THR A 218 19.49 15.11 0.11
CA THR A 218 18.73 14.86 -1.11
C THR A 218 17.70 13.75 -0.88
N GLN A 219 18.10 12.67 -0.21
CA GLN A 219 17.22 11.56 0.14
C GLN A 219 16.13 12.02 1.12
N LYS A 220 16.47 12.83 2.13
CA LYS A 220 15.49 13.42 3.06
C LYS A 220 14.50 14.35 2.37
N ASN A 221 14.94 15.14 1.39
CA ASN A 221 14.04 15.98 0.61
C ASN A 221 13.11 15.16 -0.30
N ALA A 222 13.59 14.03 -0.83
CA ALA A 222 12.75 13.11 -1.61
C ALA A 222 11.71 12.42 -0.71
N ALA A 223 12.04 12.16 0.56
CA ALA A 223 11.11 11.53 1.49
C ALA A 223 9.85 12.35 1.75
N ALA A 224 9.97 13.68 1.72
CA ALA A 224 8.86 14.60 1.99
C ALA A 224 7.69 14.50 0.99
N THR A 225 7.84 13.78 -0.13
CA THR A 225 6.73 13.51 -1.06
C THR A 225 5.92 12.26 -0.70
N TYR A 226 6.37 11.48 0.28
CA TYR A 226 5.83 10.17 0.64
C TYR A 226 5.60 10.10 2.16
N VAL A 227 4.80 11.05 2.66
CA VAL A 227 4.44 11.15 4.07
C VAL A 227 3.23 10.27 4.38
N GLY A 228 3.13 9.77 5.62
CA GLY A 228 1.83 9.35 6.15
C GLY A 228 1.03 10.57 6.64
N ILE A 229 -0.29 10.47 6.73
CA ILE A 229 -1.13 11.58 7.21
C ILE A 229 -1.18 11.59 8.75
N ASP A 230 -1.53 10.46 9.35
CA ASP A 230 -1.64 10.29 10.79
C ASP A 230 -1.23 8.85 11.17
N TYR A 231 -0.98 8.62 12.45
CA TYR A 231 -0.66 7.29 12.96
C TYR A 231 -1.14 7.14 14.41
N GLY A 232 -1.38 5.90 14.80
CA GLY A 232 -1.80 5.60 16.16
C GLY A 232 -1.68 4.12 16.49
N ALA A 233 -1.75 3.84 17.78
CA ALA A 233 -1.83 2.46 18.26
C ALA A 233 -3.30 2.07 18.48
N PHE A 234 -3.68 0.88 18.04
CA PHE A 234 -4.91 0.23 18.49
C PHE A 234 -4.82 -0.13 19.98
N PHE A 235 -3.64 -0.59 20.40
CA PHE A 235 -3.29 -0.87 21.78
C PHE A 235 -1.77 -0.89 21.96
N ILE A 236 -1.33 -0.59 23.19
CA ILE A 236 0.04 -0.75 23.67
C ILE A 236 -0.06 -1.42 25.03
N ASN A 237 -0.05 -2.75 25.04
CA ASN A 237 -0.28 -3.59 26.21
C ASN A 237 0.88 -4.56 26.38
N GLN A 238 1.71 -4.35 27.39
CA GLN A 238 2.86 -5.23 27.65
C GLN A 238 2.54 -6.18 28.81
N GLY A 239 2.93 -7.44 28.67
CA GLY A 239 2.88 -8.45 29.73
C GLY A 239 4.20 -9.22 29.82
N PRO A 240 4.44 -10.01 30.87
CA PRO A 240 5.59 -10.91 30.87
C PRO A 240 5.51 -11.85 29.66
N PRO A 241 6.62 -12.10 28.92
CA PRO A 241 6.58 -13.00 27.78
C PRO A 241 6.10 -14.40 28.13
N GLU A 242 6.23 -14.89 29.35
CA GLU A 242 5.81 -16.26 29.68
C GLU A 242 4.28 -16.41 29.76
N ASP A 243 3.58 -15.37 30.24
CA ASP A 243 2.14 -15.43 30.53
C ASP A 243 1.52 -14.02 30.58
N PRO A 244 1.36 -13.36 29.42
CA PRO A 244 0.92 -11.97 29.39
C PRO A 244 -0.57 -11.80 29.71
N GLU A 245 -1.41 -12.82 29.48
CA GLU A 245 -2.88 -12.83 29.69
C GLU A 245 -3.60 -11.52 29.31
N LEU A 246 -3.26 -10.94 28.16
CA LEU A 246 -3.85 -9.69 27.70
C LEU A 246 -5.32 -9.88 27.26
N ASN A 247 -5.99 -8.76 27.03
CA ASN A 247 -7.36 -8.74 26.52
C ASN A 247 -7.51 -7.65 25.45
N ASN A 248 -6.80 -7.81 24.34
CA ASN A 248 -6.82 -6.88 23.22
C ASN A 248 -8.15 -6.98 22.45
N ASP A 249 -8.78 -5.84 22.14
CA ASP A 249 -9.95 -5.81 21.27
C ASP A 249 -9.54 -6.00 19.81
N LEU A 250 -10.07 -7.04 19.16
CA LEU A 250 -9.75 -7.38 17.78
C LEU A 250 -10.68 -6.70 16.77
N THR A 251 -11.80 -6.16 17.24
CA THR A 251 -12.80 -5.48 16.39
C THR A 251 -12.19 -4.35 15.55
N PRO A 252 -11.44 -3.39 16.13
CA PRO A 252 -10.83 -2.33 15.34
C PRO A 252 -9.78 -2.83 14.34
N LEU A 253 -9.05 -3.91 14.64
CA LEU A 253 -8.08 -4.51 13.71
C LEU A 253 -8.77 -5.06 12.45
N LYS A 254 -9.91 -5.75 12.64
CA LYS A 254 -10.71 -6.27 11.52
C LYS A 254 -11.34 -5.15 10.71
N GLN A 255 -11.83 -4.09 11.36
CA GLN A 255 -12.36 -2.90 10.68
C GLN A 255 -11.30 -2.26 9.78
N TRP A 256 -10.07 -2.12 10.28
CA TRP A 256 -8.96 -1.56 9.54
C TRP A 256 -8.62 -2.35 8.28
N LEU A 257 -8.52 -3.69 8.42
CA LEU A 257 -8.27 -4.57 7.28
C LEU A 257 -9.44 -4.57 6.28
N ALA A 258 -10.69 -4.57 6.76
CA ALA A 258 -11.87 -4.50 5.90
C ALA A 258 -11.98 -3.17 5.14
N ASP A 259 -11.21 -2.16 5.55
CA ASP A 259 -11.04 -0.88 4.88
C ASP A 259 -9.78 -0.86 4.00
N ASP A 260 -9.32 -2.03 3.55
CA ASP A 260 -8.19 -2.25 2.67
C ASP A 260 -6.83 -1.72 3.19
N ASP A 261 -6.65 -1.49 4.50
CA ASP A 261 -5.35 -1.13 5.08
C ASP A 261 -4.71 -2.26 5.89
N PRO A 262 -3.41 -2.55 5.68
CA PRO A 262 -2.65 -3.40 6.58
C PRO A 262 -2.35 -2.64 7.88
N PHE A 263 -1.86 -3.36 8.88
CA PHE A 263 -1.35 -2.76 10.12
C PHE A 263 -0.10 -3.51 10.58
N VAL A 264 0.65 -2.93 11.51
CA VAL A 264 1.85 -3.57 12.07
C VAL A 264 1.56 -4.06 13.48
N ILE A 265 2.00 -5.27 13.80
CA ILE A 265 1.83 -5.89 15.11
C ILE A 265 3.19 -6.28 15.70
N GLY A 266 3.38 -6.06 16.99
CA GLY A 266 4.56 -6.43 17.77
C GLY A 266 4.21 -7.44 18.86
N PHE A 267 4.96 -8.54 18.97
CA PHE A 267 4.66 -9.63 19.90
C PHE A 267 5.90 -10.46 20.30
N PRO A 268 5.83 -11.20 21.43
CA PRO A 268 6.81 -12.20 21.80
C PRO A 268 6.76 -13.44 20.88
N VAL A 269 7.94 -13.91 20.47
CA VAL A 269 8.13 -15.09 19.62
C VAL A 269 8.46 -16.31 20.46
N TYR A 270 7.72 -17.40 20.20
CA TYR A 270 7.90 -18.72 20.82
C TYR A 270 8.20 -19.81 19.77
N ASP A 271 8.43 -21.04 20.23
CA ASP A 271 8.73 -22.20 19.36
C ASP A 271 7.68 -22.38 18.24
N GLU A 272 6.40 -22.18 18.55
CA GLU A 272 5.28 -22.32 17.61
C GLU A 272 5.36 -21.35 16.43
N PHE A 273 5.90 -20.16 16.65
CA PHE A 273 6.14 -19.17 15.60
C PHE A 273 7.50 -19.39 14.94
N TYR A 274 8.55 -19.54 15.75
CA TYR A 274 9.93 -19.65 15.28
C TYR A 274 10.10 -20.84 14.32
N PHE A 275 9.54 -22.00 14.67
CA PHE A 275 9.63 -23.23 13.89
C PHE A 275 8.37 -23.53 13.06
N TYR A 276 7.51 -22.54 12.81
CA TYR A 276 6.22 -22.76 12.13
C TYR A 276 6.38 -23.47 10.77
N GLY A 277 7.48 -23.25 10.05
CA GLY A 277 7.81 -23.90 8.77
C GLY A 277 8.19 -25.39 8.83
N ASP A 278 8.53 -25.90 10.01
CA ASP A 278 9.09 -27.26 10.17
C ASP A 278 8.01 -28.33 10.43
N SER A 279 6.75 -27.93 10.56
CA SER A 279 5.63 -28.80 10.90
C SER A 279 4.97 -29.42 9.67
N PRO A 280 4.50 -30.68 9.72
CA PRO A 280 3.68 -31.25 8.64
C PRO A 280 2.30 -30.57 8.50
N TYR A 281 1.89 -29.74 9.47
CA TYR A 281 0.62 -29.00 9.46
C TYR A 281 0.77 -27.52 9.15
N THR A 282 1.98 -27.05 8.81
CA THR A 282 2.22 -25.68 8.34
C THR A 282 1.20 -25.32 7.24
N CYS A 283 0.69 -24.09 7.28
CA CYS A 283 -0.33 -23.54 6.37
C CYS A 283 -1.75 -24.09 6.52
N ASN A 284 -1.97 -25.10 7.36
CA ASN A 284 -3.30 -25.68 7.58
C ASN A 284 -3.88 -25.38 8.97
N ALA A 285 -3.11 -24.69 9.82
CA ALA A 285 -3.55 -24.25 11.14
C ALA A 285 -2.86 -22.94 11.50
N PRO A 286 -3.53 -22.01 12.21
CA PRO A 286 -2.90 -20.80 12.69
C PRO A 286 -1.89 -21.10 13.81
N ILE A 287 -0.89 -20.25 13.94
CA ILE A 287 -0.03 -20.14 15.11
C ILE A 287 -0.91 -19.68 16.27
N GLY A 288 -1.08 -20.57 17.25
CA GLY A 288 -1.85 -20.29 18.45
C GLY A 288 -0.98 -19.75 19.60
N PRO A 289 -1.58 -19.56 20.79
CA PRO A 289 -0.84 -19.38 22.03
C PRO A 289 0.29 -20.39 22.21
N PRO A 290 1.40 -20.00 22.86
CA PRO A 290 2.47 -20.92 23.23
C PRO A 290 1.96 -22.13 24.01
N GLY A 291 2.46 -23.32 23.67
CA GLY A 291 2.24 -24.53 24.45
C GLY A 291 3.09 -24.57 25.73
N ASP A 292 2.88 -25.61 26.53
CA ASP A 292 3.71 -25.91 27.70
C ASP A 292 4.36 -27.30 27.55
N PRO A 293 5.70 -27.41 27.44
CA PRO A 293 6.67 -26.31 27.46
C PRO A 293 6.86 -25.65 26.08
N THR A 294 7.24 -24.38 26.07
CA THR A 294 7.74 -23.65 24.89
C THR A 294 8.95 -22.80 25.28
N SER A 295 9.75 -22.37 24.30
CA SER A 295 10.89 -21.48 24.48
C SER A 295 10.58 -20.08 23.96
N PHE A 296 10.94 -19.04 24.73
CA PHE A 296 10.92 -17.66 24.26
C PHE A 296 12.19 -17.34 23.48
N HIS A 297 12.05 -16.76 22.28
CA HIS A 297 13.16 -16.44 21.37
C HIS A 297 13.49 -14.95 21.30
N GLY A 298 12.50 -14.08 21.49
CA GLY A 298 12.68 -12.63 21.35
C GLY A 298 11.38 -11.91 21.03
N LEU A 299 11.49 -10.63 20.68
CA LEU A 299 10.36 -9.78 20.32
C LEU A 299 10.44 -9.43 18.84
N HIS A 300 9.34 -9.56 18.12
CA HIS A 300 9.30 -9.39 16.68
C HIS A 300 8.12 -8.53 16.24
N ALA A 301 8.28 -7.88 15.07
CA ALA A 301 7.25 -7.09 14.43
C ALA A 301 7.01 -7.58 13.00
N VAL A 302 5.74 -7.67 12.60
CA VAL A 302 5.32 -8.11 11.26
C VAL A 302 4.16 -7.26 10.78
N ALA A 303 3.91 -7.26 9.46
CA ALA A 303 2.72 -6.66 8.89
C ALA A 303 1.57 -7.67 8.83
N VAL A 304 0.37 -7.23 9.19
CA VAL A 304 -0.88 -7.97 9.09
C VAL A 304 -1.61 -7.52 7.83
N VAL A 305 -1.97 -8.48 6.99
CA VAL A 305 -2.45 -8.25 5.61
C VAL A 305 -3.78 -8.95 5.33
N GLY A 306 -4.47 -9.42 6.36
CA GLY A 306 -5.77 -10.05 6.20
C GLY A 306 -6.27 -10.71 7.47
N TYR A 307 -7.50 -11.22 7.41
CA TYR A 307 -8.09 -12.08 8.43
C TYR A 307 -9.08 -13.07 7.81
N ASP A 308 -9.35 -14.16 8.50
CA ASP A 308 -10.38 -15.13 8.13
C ASP A 308 -11.01 -15.69 9.42
N ASP A 309 -12.30 -15.44 9.59
CA ASP A 309 -13.10 -15.89 10.74
C ASP A 309 -13.27 -17.41 10.80
N TYR A 310 -13.06 -18.12 9.69
CA TYR A 310 -13.19 -19.57 9.59
C TYR A 310 -11.85 -20.30 9.68
N PHE A 311 -10.74 -19.67 9.31
CA PHE A 311 -9.42 -20.30 9.34
C PHE A 311 -8.98 -20.60 10.78
N GLY A 312 -8.96 -21.89 11.16
CA GLY A 312 -8.60 -22.32 12.52
C GLY A 312 -9.51 -21.78 13.62
N GLY A 313 -10.74 -21.36 13.29
CA GLY A 313 -11.67 -20.72 14.23
C GLY A 313 -11.46 -19.21 14.39
N GLY A 314 -10.68 -18.59 13.50
CA GLY A 314 -10.43 -17.15 13.47
C GLY A 314 -8.94 -16.83 13.53
N ALA A 315 -8.39 -16.19 12.50
CA ALA A 315 -6.98 -15.84 12.44
C ALA A 315 -6.71 -14.59 11.59
N PHE A 316 -5.60 -13.92 11.89
CA PHE A 316 -5.02 -12.84 11.10
C PHE A 316 -3.90 -13.35 10.20
N LYS A 317 -3.91 -12.98 8.92
CA LYS A 317 -2.83 -13.29 7.97
C LYS A 317 -1.70 -12.30 8.15
N ILE A 318 -0.48 -12.79 8.30
CA ILE A 318 0.73 -11.97 8.39
C ILE A 318 1.67 -12.22 7.23
N VAL A 319 2.44 -11.21 6.88
CA VAL A 319 3.64 -11.34 6.05
C VAL A 319 4.87 -11.08 6.91
N ASN A 320 5.80 -12.05 6.92
CA ASN A 320 7.01 -11.99 7.73
C ASN A 320 8.21 -11.51 6.88
N SER A 321 9.31 -11.17 7.54
CA SER A 321 10.56 -10.69 6.93
C SER A 321 11.70 -11.70 7.07
N TRP A 322 11.40 -13.00 7.07
CA TRP A 322 12.38 -14.10 7.17
C TRP A 322 12.51 -14.91 5.88
N GLY A 323 12.08 -14.34 4.75
CA GLY A 323 12.13 -14.96 3.44
C GLY A 323 11.07 -16.02 3.20
N THR A 324 10.96 -16.44 1.94
CA THR A 324 9.92 -17.37 1.49
C THR A 324 10.09 -18.79 1.99
N SER A 325 11.26 -19.16 2.52
CA SER A 325 11.47 -20.49 3.11
C SER A 325 10.83 -20.66 4.48
N TRP A 326 10.44 -19.56 5.14
CA TRP A 326 9.79 -19.61 6.45
C TRP A 326 8.26 -19.65 6.29
N GLY A 327 7.60 -20.48 7.11
CA GLY A 327 6.14 -20.58 7.14
C GLY A 327 5.53 -20.99 5.80
N CYS A 328 4.52 -20.24 5.36
CA CYS A 328 3.75 -20.45 4.14
C CYS A 328 4.22 -19.51 3.06
N ASP A 329 5.36 -19.82 2.45
CA ASP A 329 6.01 -18.95 1.46
C ASP A 329 6.30 -17.53 2.02
N GLY A 330 6.62 -17.43 3.32
CA GLY A 330 6.86 -16.17 4.03
C GLY A 330 5.66 -15.61 4.79
N TYR A 331 4.50 -16.25 4.67
CA TYR A 331 3.27 -15.88 5.37
C TYR A 331 2.97 -16.84 6.52
N ALA A 332 2.11 -16.41 7.44
CA ALA A 332 1.50 -17.27 8.43
C ALA A 332 0.15 -16.72 8.85
N TRP A 333 -0.59 -17.50 9.64
CA TRP A 333 -1.83 -17.05 10.27
C TRP A 333 -1.64 -17.05 11.78
N LEU A 334 -1.88 -15.93 12.45
CA LEU A 334 -1.91 -15.82 13.91
C LEU A 334 -3.34 -16.00 14.39
N SER A 335 -3.60 -16.93 15.32
CA SER A 335 -4.96 -17.12 15.82
C SER A 335 -5.46 -15.86 16.53
N TYR A 336 -6.78 -15.63 16.51
CA TYR A 336 -7.38 -14.55 17.28
C TYR A 336 -7.05 -14.65 18.77
N GLU A 337 -6.95 -15.86 19.31
CA GLU A 337 -6.55 -16.05 20.70
C GLU A 337 -5.11 -15.60 20.96
N PHE A 338 -4.17 -15.88 20.04
CA PHE A 338 -2.80 -15.39 20.16
C PHE A 338 -2.77 -13.86 20.16
N VAL A 339 -3.44 -13.21 19.20
CA VAL A 339 -3.45 -11.74 19.12
C VAL A 339 -4.16 -11.10 20.32
N ASN A 340 -5.26 -11.69 20.80
CA ASN A 340 -5.99 -11.19 21.95
C ASN A 340 -5.18 -11.24 23.25
N LYS A 341 -4.40 -12.31 23.46
CA LYS A 341 -3.72 -12.58 24.74
C LYS A 341 -2.23 -12.28 24.76
N TYR A 342 -1.54 -12.33 23.62
CA TYR A 342 -0.07 -12.29 23.56
C TYR A 342 0.48 -11.12 22.73
N ALA A 343 -0.27 -10.54 21.80
CA ALA A 343 0.25 -9.40 21.05
C ALA A 343 0.40 -8.17 21.95
N TRP A 344 1.58 -7.56 21.91
CA TRP A 344 1.87 -6.42 22.79
C TRP A 344 1.42 -5.10 22.18
N GLU A 345 1.58 -4.96 20.88
CA GLU A 345 1.29 -3.71 20.19
C GLU A 345 0.67 -3.96 18.84
N ALA A 346 -0.28 -3.11 18.45
CA ALA A 346 -0.77 -3.03 17.08
C ALA A 346 -0.94 -1.57 16.68
N TRP A 347 -0.48 -1.24 15.48
CA TRP A 347 -0.32 0.14 15.01
C TRP A 347 -0.85 0.33 13.59
N TRP A 348 -1.52 1.46 13.40
CA TRP A 348 -2.03 1.93 12.12
C TRP A 348 -1.38 3.24 11.72
N MET A 349 -1.45 3.53 10.43
CA MET A 349 -1.04 4.76 9.76
C MET A 349 -2.03 5.06 8.65
N THR A 350 -2.47 6.31 8.48
CA THR A 350 -3.29 6.74 7.34
C THR A 350 -2.43 7.32 6.23
N SER A 351 -3.02 7.36 5.04
CA SER A 351 -2.38 7.72 3.78
C SER A 351 -3.35 8.62 3.00
N ASN A 352 -2.89 9.40 2.03
CA ASN A 352 -3.76 10.25 1.21
C ASN A 352 -4.43 9.44 0.11
N ARG A 353 -5.54 8.78 0.42
CA ARG A 353 -6.23 7.96 -0.59
C ARG A 353 -6.83 8.87 -1.65
N ARG A 354 -6.96 8.33 -2.86
CA ARG A 354 -7.60 9.09 -3.92
C ARG A 354 -9.07 9.30 -3.58
N PRO A 355 -9.61 10.52 -3.76
CA PRO A 355 -11.05 10.69 -3.76
C PRO A 355 -11.64 9.86 -4.90
N TRP A 356 -12.94 9.56 -4.85
CA TRP A 356 -13.60 8.82 -5.91
C TRP A 356 -15.01 9.34 -6.21
N ILE A 357 -15.41 9.20 -7.47
CA ILE A 357 -16.72 9.64 -7.96
C ILE A 357 -17.69 8.46 -7.92
N ASP A 358 -18.62 8.48 -6.95
CA ASP A 358 -19.72 7.50 -6.84
C ASP A 358 -20.95 8.15 -6.18
N PRO A 359 -22.18 7.99 -6.70
CA PRO A 359 -22.55 7.27 -7.92
C PRO A 359 -21.93 7.88 -9.19
N GLN A 360 -22.06 7.21 -10.33
CA GLN A 360 -21.65 7.80 -11.61
C GLN A 360 -22.47 9.07 -11.92
N VAL A 361 -21.78 10.16 -12.28
CA VAL A 361 -22.43 11.39 -12.76
C VAL A 361 -23.01 11.15 -14.16
N HIS A 362 -24.33 11.24 -14.31
CA HIS A 362 -24.97 11.06 -15.63
C HIS A 362 -24.84 12.30 -16.53
N ASP A 363 -24.85 12.08 -17.84
CA ASP A 363 -24.99 13.14 -18.86
C ASP A 363 -26.12 14.13 -18.55
N ARG A 364 -25.93 15.38 -18.98
CA ARG A 364 -26.90 16.46 -18.75
C ARG A 364 -27.30 17.12 -20.06
N TYR A 365 -28.60 17.35 -20.21
CA TYR A 365 -29.19 17.92 -21.42
C TYR A 365 -30.11 19.08 -21.07
N SER A 366 -29.91 20.21 -21.73
CA SER A 366 -30.78 21.38 -21.64
C SER A 366 -31.80 21.38 -22.77
N PRO A 367 -33.11 21.53 -22.46
CA PRO A 367 -34.18 21.53 -23.46
C PRO A 367 -34.35 22.87 -24.18
N GLN A 368 -33.45 23.83 -23.94
CA GLN A 368 -33.43 25.13 -24.61
C GLN A 368 -32.00 25.47 -25.03
N VAL A 369 -31.81 25.88 -26.27
CA VAL A 369 -30.53 26.41 -26.75
C VAL A 369 -30.19 27.65 -25.93
N GLY A 370 -28.94 27.73 -25.47
CA GLY A 370 -28.46 28.85 -24.69
C GLY A 370 -28.79 28.79 -23.19
N ALA A 371 -29.59 27.82 -22.74
CA ALA A 371 -29.92 27.71 -21.32
C ALA A 371 -28.77 27.08 -20.52
N LEU A 372 -28.59 27.61 -19.31
CA LEU A 372 -27.65 27.12 -18.31
C LEU A 372 -27.91 25.64 -17.97
N ILE A 373 -26.85 24.84 -17.87
CA ILE A 373 -26.87 23.55 -17.17
C ILE A 373 -26.21 23.77 -15.81
N GLU A 374 -26.90 23.36 -14.75
CA GLU A 374 -26.43 23.40 -13.37
C GLU A 374 -26.21 21.96 -12.89
N MET A 375 -25.09 21.70 -12.23
CA MET A 375 -24.79 20.41 -11.60
C MET A 375 -24.36 20.60 -10.16
N ASP A 376 -25.15 20.07 -9.23
CA ASP A 376 -24.74 19.84 -7.85
C ASP A 376 -24.00 18.50 -7.78
N LEU A 377 -22.70 18.55 -7.52
CA LEU A 377 -21.81 17.40 -7.50
C LEU A 377 -21.53 16.87 -6.08
N THR A 378 -22.05 17.54 -5.04
CA THR A 378 -21.95 17.11 -3.63
C THR A 378 -22.36 15.65 -3.40
N PRO A 379 -23.42 15.10 -4.05
CA PRO A 379 -23.82 13.71 -3.79
C PRO A 379 -22.90 12.65 -4.41
N TYR A 380 -21.92 13.06 -5.22
CA TYR A 380 -21.07 12.17 -6.01
C TYR A 380 -19.62 12.17 -5.51
N GLU A 381 -19.24 13.14 -4.67
CA GLU A 381 -17.91 13.22 -4.12
C GLU A 381 -17.77 12.31 -2.90
N ASN A 382 -16.70 11.54 -2.90
CA ASN A 382 -16.32 10.74 -1.77
C ASN A 382 -14.83 10.86 -1.60
N ASP A 383 -14.43 10.92 -0.35
CA ASP A 383 -13.06 10.73 0.04
C ASP A 383 -13.03 10.13 1.45
N ARG A 384 -11.92 9.48 1.79
CA ARG A 384 -11.81 8.77 3.06
C ARG A 384 -11.32 9.70 4.16
N GLU A 385 -10.37 10.56 3.84
CA GLU A 385 -9.73 11.44 4.81
C GLU A 385 -10.44 12.80 4.88
N GLU A 386 -11.09 13.22 3.80
CA GLU A 386 -11.76 14.51 3.68
C GLU A 386 -13.26 14.40 3.35
N SER A 387 -14.01 15.48 3.58
CA SER A 387 -15.41 15.56 3.15
C SER A 387 -15.89 17.00 2.97
N GLY A 388 -16.93 17.16 2.16
CA GLY A 388 -17.60 18.43 1.92
C GLY A 388 -16.64 19.48 1.39
N PRO A 389 -16.50 20.65 2.05
CA PRO A 389 -15.82 21.80 1.46
C PRO A 389 -14.31 21.63 1.26
N ALA A 390 -13.70 20.54 1.72
CA ALA A 390 -12.30 20.20 1.44
C ALA A 390 -12.13 19.65 0.02
N LEU A 391 -13.09 18.85 -0.46
CA LEU A 391 -13.11 18.31 -1.81
C LEU A 391 -13.48 19.40 -2.82
N LYS A 392 -12.85 19.37 -4.00
CA LYS A 392 -12.96 20.43 -5.01
C LYS A 392 -13.20 19.84 -6.38
N TRP A 393 -14.19 20.39 -7.09
CA TRP A 393 -14.47 20.01 -8.47
C TRP A 393 -13.91 21.00 -9.48
N TYR A 394 -13.31 20.46 -10.53
CA TYR A 394 -12.78 21.17 -11.70
C TYR A 394 -13.28 20.54 -12.99
N VAL A 395 -13.14 21.25 -14.11
CA VAL A 395 -13.54 20.77 -15.43
C VAL A 395 -12.38 20.92 -16.42
N ASP A 396 -12.22 19.93 -17.29
CA ASP A 396 -11.34 20.01 -18.46
C ASP A 396 -12.09 19.53 -19.72
N GLY A 397 -11.59 19.90 -20.89
CA GLY A 397 -12.15 19.52 -22.19
C GLY A 397 -13.34 20.35 -22.68
N GLU A 398 -13.62 21.50 -22.05
CA GLU A 398 -14.70 22.39 -22.50
C GLU A 398 -14.36 23.10 -23.83
N ASP A 399 -14.98 22.63 -24.92
CA ASP A 399 -14.82 23.23 -26.25
C ASP A 399 -15.95 24.21 -26.58
N ASN A 400 -17.16 23.96 -26.06
CA ASN A 400 -18.39 24.64 -26.45
C ASN A 400 -19.18 25.24 -25.29
N CYS A 401 -18.58 25.31 -24.10
CA CYS A 401 -19.16 25.99 -22.95
C CYS A 401 -18.12 26.81 -22.17
N THR A 402 -18.62 27.59 -21.20
CA THR A 402 -17.84 28.28 -20.19
C THR A 402 -18.32 27.76 -18.84
N VAL A 403 -17.38 27.29 -18.03
CA VAL A 403 -17.63 26.76 -16.69
C VAL A 403 -17.43 27.87 -15.66
N LEU A 404 -18.31 27.94 -14.66
CA LEU A 404 -18.14 28.78 -13.48
C LEU A 404 -18.24 27.94 -12.20
N ALA A 405 -17.67 28.48 -11.13
CA ALA A 405 -17.68 27.92 -9.77
C ALA A 405 -16.85 26.64 -9.56
N GLU A 406 -15.85 26.41 -10.42
CA GLU A 406 -14.78 25.42 -10.14
C GLU A 406 -14.07 25.74 -8.82
N GLY A 407 -13.78 24.69 -8.04
CA GLY A 407 -13.17 24.80 -6.72
C GLY A 407 -14.07 25.49 -5.67
N SER A 408 -15.37 25.61 -5.92
CA SER A 408 -16.32 26.13 -4.93
C SER A 408 -16.47 25.18 -3.74
N ALA A 409 -17.08 25.65 -2.64
CA ALA A 409 -17.28 24.87 -1.42
C ALA A 409 -18.67 24.22 -1.31
N ASN A 410 -19.52 24.45 -2.31
CA ASN A 410 -20.85 23.87 -2.44
C ASN A 410 -20.94 22.94 -3.64
N ASP A 411 -19.84 22.79 -4.39
CA ASP A 411 -19.68 21.80 -5.45
C ASP A 411 -20.75 21.88 -6.53
N VAL A 412 -21.31 23.08 -6.72
CA VAL A 412 -22.28 23.40 -7.77
C VAL A 412 -21.59 24.09 -8.92
N LEU A 413 -21.49 23.40 -10.06
CA LEU A 413 -20.91 23.92 -11.29
C LEU A 413 -22.00 24.45 -12.24
N TYR A 414 -21.64 25.52 -12.97
CA TYR A 414 -22.54 26.19 -13.91
C TYR A 414 -21.93 26.21 -15.31
N PHE A 415 -22.63 25.61 -16.27
CA PHE A 415 -22.18 25.46 -17.66
C PHE A 415 -22.99 26.34 -18.59
N TYR A 416 -22.34 27.38 -19.13
CA TYR A 416 -22.93 28.30 -20.09
C TYR A 416 -22.48 27.93 -21.50
N PRO A 417 -23.39 27.63 -22.45
CA PRO A 417 -23.00 27.37 -23.83
C PRO A 417 -22.27 28.57 -24.43
N ASN A 418 -21.19 28.31 -25.17
CA ASN A 418 -20.35 29.30 -25.83
C ASN A 418 -20.09 28.90 -27.29
N PRO A 419 -20.64 29.64 -28.29
CA PRO A 419 -21.43 30.87 -28.13
C PRO A 419 -22.79 30.60 -27.46
N SER A 420 -23.45 31.66 -26.96
CA SER A 420 -24.73 31.54 -26.21
C SER A 420 -25.89 30.94 -27.01
N ASN A 421 -25.74 30.75 -28.32
CA ASN A 421 -26.69 30.08 -29.19
C ASN A 421 -26.17 28.72 -29.69
N TYR A 422 -25.14 28.16 -29.03
CA TYR A 422 -24.60 26.85 -29.33
C TYR A 422 -25.69 25.78 -29.19
N SER A 423 -25.79 24.92 -30.20
CA SER A 423 -26.65 23.73 -30.17
C SER A 423 -25.84 22.54 -30.64
N GLY A 424 -25.79 21.51 -29.82
CA GLY A 424 -24.88 20.39 -29.98
C GLY A 424 -24.54 19.77 -28.64
N TYR A 425 -23.45 19.00 -28.63
CA TYR A 425 -22.92 18.34 -27.46
C TYR A 425 -21.55 18.90 -27.09
N ASP A 426 -21.14 18.77 -25.83
CA ASP A 426 -19.79 19.06 -25.37
C ASP A 426 -19.37 17.89 -24.47
N GLU A 427 -18.22 17.27 -24.76
CA GLU A 427 -17.68 16.17 -23.95
C GLU A 427 -16.69 16.77 -22.96
N ILE A 428 -17.04 16.75 -21.67
CA ILE A 428 -16.21 17.32 -20.60
C ILE A 428 -15.68 16.21 -19.69
N THR A 429 -14.58 16.51 -19.01
CA THR A 429 -14.07 15.69 -17.91
C THR A 429 -14.29 16.45 -16.61
N LEU A 430 -15.10 15.87 -15.72
CA LEU A 430 -15.20 16.32 -14.33
C LEU A 430 -14.01 15.76 -13.56
N ILE A 431 -13.37 16.59 -12.75
CA ILE A 431 -12.20 16.23 -11.95
C ILE A 431 -12.52 16.55 -10.49
N LEU A 432 -12.54 15.54 -9.65
CA LEU A 432 -12.63 15.64 -8.20
C LEU A 432 -11.21 15.66 -7.63
N SER A 433 -10.90 16.60 -6.74
CA SER A 433 -9.58 16.76 -6.10
C SER A 433 -9.73 16.91 -4.60
N ASP A 434 -8.87 16.26 -3.84
CA ASP A 434 -8.69 16.48 -2.40
C ASP A 434 -7.76 17.68 -2.13
N SER A 435 -7.54 18.02 -0.86
CA SER A 435 -6.70 19.14 -0.43
C SER A 435 -5.20 18.89 -0.60
N GLU A 436 -4.80 17.61 -0.62
CA GLU A 436 -3.45 17.09 -0.79
C GLU A 436 -3.03 16.95 -2.27
N GLY A 437 -3.99 17.07 -3.20
CA GLY A 437 -3.82 17.07 -4.64
C GLY A 437 -4.05 15.73 -5.36
N ALA A 438 -4.55 14.68 -4.68
CA ALA A 438 -4.99 13.47 -5.36
C ALA A 438 -6.37 13.67 -6.00
N GLN A 439 -6.61 12.93 -7.09
CA GLN A 439 -7.73 13.21 -7.98
C GLN A 439 -8.37 11.93 -8.53
N ASP A 440 -9.67 12.02 -8.79
CA ASP A 440 -10.43 11.12 -9.65
C ASP A 440 -11.18 11.93 -10.72
N SER A 441 -11.51 11.29 -11.84
CA SER A 441 -12.11 11.99 -12.97
C SER A 441 -13.11 11.14 -13.74
N GLN A 442 -14.13 11.80 -14.26
CA GLN A 442 -15.19 11.15 -15.03
C GLN A 442 -15.55 11.98 -16.26
N GLN A 443 -15.64 11.32 -17.42
CA GLN A 443 -16.23 11.96 -18.61
C GLN A 443 -17.75 12.04 -18.50
N VAL A 444 -18.30 13.17 -18.97
CA VAL A 444 -19.74 13.46 -19.01
C VAL A 444 -20.06 14.22 -20.30
N THR A 445 -21.19 13.88 -20.93
CA THR A 445 -21.69 14.63 -22.09
C THR A 445 -22.70 15.70 -21.66
N LEU A 446 -22.48 16.93 -22.12
CA LEU A 446 -23.44 18.03 -22.05
C LEU A 446 -24.14 18.21 -23.38
N GLY A 447 -25.40 18.65 -23.40
CA GLY A 447 -26.05 19.01 -24.66
C GLY A 447 -27.11 20.10 -24.56
N TRP A 448 -27.23 20.92 -25.61
CA TRP A 448 -28.16 22.04 -25.72
C TRP A 448 -28.99 21.96 -27.00
N PHE A 449 -30.32 21.91 -26.86
CA PHE A 449 -31.24 21.71 -27.99
C PHE A 449 -32.53 22.52 -27.83
N ASP A 450 -33.13 22.92 -28.94
CA ASP A 450 -34.42 23.61 -28.98
C ASP A 450 -35.55 22.63 -29.35
N MET A 451 -35.76 21.50 -28.65
CA MET A 451 -36.88 20.59 -28.94
C MET A 451 -37.30 19.65 -27.79
N PRO A 452 -38.55 19.12 -27.80
CA PRO A 452 -39.06 18.28 -26.72
C PRO A 452 -38.29 16.95 -26.61
N ILE A 453 -37.98 16.56 -25.38
CA ILE A 453 -37.13 15.43 -24.91
C ILE A 453 -37.42 14.06 -25.58
N THR A 454 -38.53 13.92 -26.31
CA THR A 454 -39.04 12.64 -26.83
C THR A 454 -38.29 12.03 -28.02
N TYR A 455 -37.35 12.74 -28.66
CA TYR A 455 -36.82 12.31 -29.97
C TYR A 455 -35.39 11.75 -30.00
N HIS A 456 -34.60 11.82 -28.93
CA HIS A 456 -33.17 11.51 -29.00
C HIS A 456 -32.62 10.66 -27.85
N LEU A 457 -33.29 9.54 -27.54
CA LEU A 457 -32.55 8.40 -26.96
C LEU A 457 -31.59 7.83 -28.02
N PRO A 458 -30.36 7.42 -27.65
CA PRO A 458 -29.46 6.66 -28.51
C PRO A 458 -30.18 5.44 -29.11
N LEU A 459 -29.80 5.03 -30.32
CA LEU A 459 -30.36 3.84 -30.99
C LEU A 459 -30.34 2.56 -30.11
N ALA A 460 -29.45 2.49 -29.12
CA ALA A 460 -29.34 1.39 -28.17
C ALA A 460 -30.46 1.30 -27.10
N LEU A 461 -31.27 2.36 -26.94
CA LEU A 461 -32.41 2.40 -25.99
C LEU A 461 -33.77 2.37 -26.69
N ARG A 462 -33.78 1.94 -27.97
CA ARG A 462 -34.99 1.69 -28.76
C ARG A 462 -35.13 0.21 -29.09
N GLU A 463 -35.13 -0.67 -28.07
CA GLU A 463 -35.77 -1.99 -28.09
C GLU A 463 -35.92 -2.56 -26.68
#